data_AF-A0A286U192-F1
#
_entry.id   AF-A0A286U192-F1
#
_cell.length_a   1.000
_cell.length_b   1.000
_cell.length_c   1.000
_cell.angle_alpha   90.00
_cell.angle_beta   90.00
_cell.angle_gamma   90.00
#
_symmetry.space_group_name_H-M   'P 1'
#
loop_
_entity.id
_entity.type
_entity.pdbx_description
1 polymer ?
#
loop_
_entity_poly.entity_id
_entity_poly.type
_entity_poly.pdbx_seq_one_letter_code
_entity_poly.pdbx_strand_id
1 'polypeptide(L)'
;MREGTRELDILERLENNAHLTQRELSKEVGIALGLVNHLLKKMVKKGWIKIKNIDAKKIRYLITPEGAREKSSLLYNRVESTIHFYLEAKKVIRDKVIHLKNEGVKDLSIYGINHIAEVLFIVLKELDLEIVFVVDEKRKEEEWFGYKVIGMDEYIKSNTSVLILASFDKKEIDNFYQEQKNIKIVALRE
;
A
#
# COMPACT_ATOMS: atom_id res chain seq x y z
N MET A 1 -7.98 0.45 11.93
CA MET A 1 -8.46 0.79 10.56
C MET A 1 -9.35 2.02 10.70
N ARG A 2 -9.03 3.14 10.05
CA ARG A 2 -9.76 4.42 10.20
C ARG A 2 -11.16 4.29 9.58
N GLU A 3 -12.20 4.75 10.28
CA GLU A 3 -13.61 4.58 9.87
C GLU A 3 -13.84 5.05 8.42
N GLY A 4 -13.40 6.28 8.10
CA GLY A 4 -13.68 6.95 6.81
C GLY A 4 -13.22 6.26 5.53
N THR A 5 -12.31 5.28 5.60
CA THR A 5 -11.90 4.51 4.42
C THR A 5 -13.06 3.67 3.89
N ARG A 6 -13.84 3.04 4.77
CA ARG A 6 -14.92 2.12 4.38
C ARG A 6 -16.15 2.85 3.85
N GLU A 7 -16.50 4.01 4.42
CA GLU A 7 -17.58 4.82 3.85
C GLU A 7 -17.23 5.31 2.43
N LEU A 8 -15.99 5.74 2.19
CA LEU A 8 -15.53 6.13 0.85
C LEU A 8 -15.63 4.97 -0.14
N ASP A 9 -15.18 3.76 0.23
CA ASP A 9 -15.24 2.59 -0.65
C ASP A 9 -16.70 2.26 -1.03
N ILE A 10 -17.64 2.32 -0.07
CA ILE A 10 -19.06 2.09 -0.36
C ILE A 10 -19.61 3.20 -1.28
N LEU A 11 -19.29 4.47 -1.04
CA LEU A 11 -19.75 5.58 -1.89
C LEU A 11 -19.18 5.47 -3.31
N GLU A 12 -17.94 5.02 -3.49
CA GLU A 12 -17.36 4.74 -4.82
C GLU A 12 -18.10 3.62 -5.55
N ARG A 13 -18.40 2.50 -4.86
CA ARG A 13 -19.16 1.39 -5.46
C ARG A 13 -20.58 1.78 -5.83
N LEU A 14 -21.26 2.54 -4.97
CA LEU A 14 -22.62 3.00 -5.22
C LEU A 14 -22.72 4.04 -6.35
N GLU A 15 -21.69 4.87 -6.53
CA GLU A 15 -21.61 5.80 -7.67
C GLU A 15 -21.51 5.02 -8.99
N ASN A 16 -20.68 3.98 -9.03
CA ASN A 16 -20.50 3.13 -10.21
C ASN A 16 -21.73 2.25 -10.47
N ASN A 17 -22.34 1.71 -9.42
CA ASN A 17 -23.53 0.87 -9.51
C ASN A 17 -24.48 1.09 -8.33
N ALA A 18 -25.51 1.90 -8.57
CA ALA A 18 -26.54 2.23 -7.58
C ALA A 18 -27.46 1.05 -7.20
N HIS A 19 -27.38 -0.09 -7.89
CA HIS A 19 -28.24 -1.26 -7.69
C HIS A 19 -27.62 -2.37 -6.84
N LEU A 20 -26.39 -2.16 -6.34
CA LEU A 20 -25.71 -3.17 -5.55
C LEU A 20 -26.51 -3.52 -4.28
N THR A 21 -26.71 -4.81 -4.09
CA THR A 21 -27.22 -5.36 -2.83
C THR A 21 -26.17 -5.21 -1.73
N GLN A 22 -26.60 -5.28 -0.48
CA GLN A 22 -25.68 -5.27 0.67
C GLN A 22 -24.68 -6.43 0.62
N ARG A 23 -25.09 -7.59 0.06
CA ARG A 23 -24.22 -8.77 -0.11
C ARG A 23 -23.17 -8.56 -1.20
N GLU A 24 -23.51 -7.89 -2.29
CA GLU A 24 -22.54 -7.52 -3.32
C GLU A 24 -21.54 -6.49 -2.79
N LEU A 25 -22.02 -5.44 -2.11
CA LEU A 25 -21.16 -4.46 -1.43
C LEU A 25 -20.21 -5.12 -0.43
N SER A 26 -20.69 -6.10 0.34
CA SER A 26 -19.86 -6.86 1.29
C SER A 26 -18.71 -7.59 0.59
N LYS A 27 -18.97 -8.22 -0.55
CA LYS A 27 -17.95 -8.91 -1.36
C LYS A 27 -16.97 -7.93 -2.01
N GLU A 28 -17.47 -6.86 -2.61
CA GLU A 28 -16.65 -5.90 -3.35
C GLU A 28 -15.75 -5.04 -2.43
N VAL A 29 -16.24 -4.70 -1.24
CA VAL A 29 -15.49 -3.91 -0.24
C VAL A 29 -14.68 -4.83 0.69
N GLY A 30 -14.97 -6.13 0.72
CA GLY A 30 -14.26 -7.09 1.57
C GLY A 30 -14.57 -6.93 3.06
N ILE A 31 -15.81 -6.55 3.41
CA ILE A 31 -16.24 -6.36 4.81
C ILE A 31 -17.49 -7.17 5.11
N ALA A 32 -17.71 -7.50 6.39
CA ALA A 32 -18.88 -8.26 6.82
C ALA A 32 -20.21 -7.57 6.44
N LEU A 33 -21.20 -8.36 6.02
CA LEU A 33 -22.52 -7.88 5.62
C LEU A 33 -23.20 -7.00 6.67
N GLY A 34 -23.07 -7.37 7.96
CA GLY A 34 -23.61 -6.59 9.07
C GLY A 34 -22.99 -5.19 9.17
N LEU A 35 -21.69 -5.06 8.86
CA LEU A 35 -21.01 -3.78 8.83
C LEU A 35 -21.45 -2.94 7.63
N VAL A 36 -21.62 -3.54 6.45
CA VAL A 36 -22.21 -2.84 5.29
C VAL A 36 -23.57 -2.25 5.65
N ASN A 37 -24.45 -3.06 6.24
CA ASN A 37 -25.78 -2.61 6.65
C ASN A 37 -25.71 -1.46 7.67
N HIS A 38 -24.82 -1.56 8.65
CA HIS A 38 -24.58 -0.50 9.62
C HIS A 38 -24.12 0.81 8.95
N LEU A 39 -23.12 0.73 8.06
CA LEU A 39 -22.57 1.87 7.36
C LEU A 39 -23.60 2.51 6.43
N LEU A 40 -24.38 1.74 5.69
CA LEU A 40 -25.48 2.26 4.84
C LEU A 40 -26.52 3.00 5.69
N LYS A 41 -26.97 2.42 6.82
CA LYS A 41 -27.89 3.11 7.73
C LYS A 41 -27.31 4.40 8.30
N LYS A 42 -26.01 4.40 8.67
CA LYS A 42 -25.27 5.58 9.11
C LYS A 42 -25.24 6.66 8.02
N MET A 43 -24.93 6.28 6.78
CA MET A 43 -24.89 7.19 5.63
C MET A 43 -26.27 7.76 5.27
N VAL A 44 -27.35 6.98 5.39
CA VAL A 44 -28.73 7.49 5.26
C VAL A 44 -29.02 8.52 6.35
N LYS A 45 -28.70 8.21 7.62
CA LYS A 45 -28.90 9.12 8.75
C LYS A 45 -28.11 10.42 8.60
N LYS A 46 -26.92 10.35 8.01
CA LYS A 46 -26.08 11.51 7.70
C LYS A 46 -26.51 12.27 6.43
N GLY A 47 -27.53 11.81 5.71
CA GLY A 47 -27.98 12.45 4.47
C GLY A 47 -27.11 12.19 3.25
N TRP A 48 -26.07 11.36 3.34
CA TRP A 48 -25.13 11.09 2.25
C TRP A 48 -25.74 10.24 1.14
N ILE A 49 -26.65 9.34 1.50
CA ILE A 49 -27.36 8.49 0.55
C ILE A 49 -28.86 8.49 0.81
N LYS A 50 -29.64 8.34 -0.26
CA LYS A 50 -31.09 8.08 -0.22
C LYS A 50 -31.37 6.69 -0.76
N ILE A 51 -32.29 5.99 -0.11
CA ILE A 51 -32.76 4.68 -0.54
C ILE A 51 -34.06 4.88 -1.32
N LYS A 52 -34.12 4.39 -2.56
CA LYS A 52 -35.33 4.38 -3.38
C LYS A 52 -35.71 2.96 -3.72
N ASN A 53 -36.94 2.57 -3.39
CA ASN A 53 -37.50 1.30 -3.86
C ASN A 53 -37.92 1.45 -5.32
N ILE A 54 -37.40 0.58 -6.19
CA ILE A 54 -37.83 0.50 -7.59
C ILE A 54 -39.06 -0.41 -7.67
N ASP A 55 -39.04 -1.53 -6.95
CA ASP A 55 -40.17 -2.44 -6.77
C ASP A 55 -40.05 -3.13 -5.40
N ALA A 56 -40.91 -4.11 -5.11
CA ALA A 56 -40.92 -4.83 -3.84
C ALA A 56 -39.61 -5.59 -3.52
N LYS A 57 -38.75 -5.84 -4.52
CA LYS A 57 -37.52 -6.64 -4.39
C LYS A 57 -36.25 -5.86 -4.72
N LYS A 58 -36.35 -4.70 -5.38
CA LYS A 58 -35.22 -3.92 -5.89
C LYS A 58 -35.12 -2.56 -5.22
N ILE A 59 -33.96 -2.33 -4.62
CA ILE A 59 -33.57 -1.06 -4.01
C ILE A 59 -32.52 -0.39 -4.92
N ARG A 60 -32.54 0.94 -4.95
CA ARG A 60 -31.49 1.78 -5.52
C ARG A 60 -30.96 2.72 -4.44
N TYR A 61 -29.64 2.76 -4.28
CA TYR A 61 -28.97 3.74 -3.43
C TYR A 61 -28.55 4.94 -4.28
N LEU A 62 -28.99 6.13 -3.92
CA LEU A 62 -28.68 7.37 -4.62
C LEU A 62 -27.79 8.23 -3.74
N ILE A 63 -26.60 8.58 -4.23
CA ILE A 63 -25.73 9.54 -3.55
C ILE A 63 -26.38 10.92 -3.67
N THR A 64 -26.50 11.63 -2.55
CA THR A 64 -27.03 13.00 -2.53
C THR A 64 -25.92 14.01 -2.85
N PRO A 65 -26.26 15.28 -3.15
CA PRO A 65 -25.24 16.32 -3.28
C PRO A 65 -24.35 16.44 -2.02
N GLU A 66 -24.92 16.27 -0.83
CA GLU A 66 -24.17 16.24 0.44
C GLU A 66 -23.23 15.03 0.52
N GLY A 67 -23.69 13.85 0.12
CA GLY A 67 -22.86 12.64 0.06
C GLY A 67 -21.74 12.73 -0.96
N ALA A 68 -21.97 13.36 -2.12
CA ALA A 68 -20.93 13.62 -3.10
C ALA A 68 -19.86 14.57 -2.52
N ARG A 69 -20.28 15.62 -1.81
CA ARG A 69 -19.36 16.56 -1.15
C ARG A 69 -18.51 15.88 -0.08
N GLU A 70 -19.14 15.03 0.73
CA GLU A 70 -18.43 14.25 1.73
C GLU A 70 -17.47 13.23 1.10
N LYS A 71 -17.91 12.53 0.04
CA LYS A 71 -17.03 11.61 -0.70
C LYS A 71 -15.75 12.31 -1.15
N SER A 72 -15.85 13.51 -1.70
CA SER A 72 -14.69 14.33 -2.06
C SER A 72 -13.80 14.65 -0.85
N SER A 73 -14.39 15.00 0.30
CA SER A 73 -13.66 15.23 1.55
C SER A 73 -12.92 13.98 2.04
N LEU A 74 -13.58 12.82 2.04
CA LEU A 74 -12.97 11.55 2.41
C LEU A 74 -11.83 11.17 1.46
N LEU A 75 -11.99 11.42 0.16
CA LEU A 75 -10.96 11.16 -0.85
C LEU A 75 -9.74 12.07 -0.63
N TYR A 76 -9.98 13.36 -0.37
CA TYR A 76 -8.93 14.31 -0.02
C TYR A 76 -8.13 13.82 1.20
N ASN A 77 -8.83 13.45 2.28
CA ASN A 77 -8.17 12.95 3.51
C ASN A 77 -7.37 11.66 3.28
N ARG A 78 -7.84 10.78 2.38
CA ARG A 78 -7.11 9.57 1.97
C ARG A 78 -5.82 9.95 1.26
N VAL A 79 -5.88 10.84 0.27
CA VAL A 79 -4.71 11.32 -0.48
C VAL A 79 -3.71 12.03 0.45
N GLU A 80 -4.19 12.94 1.30
CA GLU A 80 -3.37 13.64 2.29
C GLU A 80 -2.65 12.65 3.21
N SER A 81 -3.36 11.64 3.73
CA SER A 81 -2.77 10.59 4.55
C SER A 81 -1.70 9.78 3.79
N THR A 82 -1.93 9.48 2.51
CA THR A 82 -0.96 8.79 1.66
C THR A 82 0.30 9.63 1.44
N ILE A 83 0.15 10.94 1.19
CA ILE A 83 1.29 11.86 1.03
C ILE A 83 2.09 11.94 2.33
N HIS A 84 1.43 12.08 3.48
CA HIS A 84 2.11 12.08 4.78
C HIS A 84 2.87 10.78 5.01
N PHE A 85 2.25 9.63 4.72
CA PHE A 85 2.92 8.34 4.82
C PHE A 85 4.18 8.29 3.94
N TYR A 86 4.09 8.77 2.69
CA TYR A 86 5.23 8.81 1.77
C TYR A 86 6.38 9.70 2.30
N LEU A 87 6.06 10.88 2.83
CA LEU A 87 7.07 11.79 3.39
C LEU A 87 7.75 11.20 4.63
N GLU A 88 6.99 10.58 5.53
CA GLU A 88 7.55 9.88 6.70
C GLU A 88 8.39 8.68 6.30
N ALA A 89 7.93 7.88 5.33
CA ALA A 89 8.68 6.77 4.76
C ALA A 89 10.03 7.24 4.21
N LYS A 90 10.02 8.30 3.39
CA LYS A 90 11.22 8.89 2.81
C LYS A 90 12.20 9.35 3.88
N LYS A 91 11.72 9.98 4.95
CA LYS A 91 12.54 10.42 6.08
C LYS A 91 13.22 9.23 6.78
N VAL A 92 12.44 8.22 7.18
CA VAL A 92 12.96 7.01 7.84
C VAL A 92 14.01 6.30 6.98
N ILE A 93 13.71 6.13 5.69
CA ILE A 93 14.61 5.47 4.74
C ILE A 93 15.89 6.29 4.56
N ARG A 94 15.78 7.61 4.41
CA ARG A 94 16.94 8.51 4.28
C ARG A 94 17.87 8.39 5.49
N ASP A 95 17.32 8.45 6.69
CA ASP A 95 18.12 8.37 7.92
C ASP A 95 18.86 7.03 7.99
N LYS A 96 18.18 5.92 7.63
CA LYS A 96 18.79 4.59 7.60
C LYS A 96 19.89 4.48 6.53
N VAL A 97 19.66 4.98 5.33
CA VAL A 97 20.64 4.93 4.23
C VAL A 97 21.87 5.79 4.54
N ILE A 98 21.69 6.99 5.12
CA ILE A 98 22.80 7.83 5.57
C ILE A 98 23.64 7.10 6.62
N HIS A 99 23.00 6.43 7.57
CA HIS A 99 23.69 5.63 8.57
C HIS A 99 24.55 4.52 7.93
N LEU A 100 23.99 3.75 7.00
CA LEU A 100 24.73 2.70 6.27
C LEU A 100 25.90 3.29 5.45
N LYS A 101 25.70 4.43 4.80
CA LYS A 101 26.76 5.13 4.05
C LYS A 101 27.90 5.54 4.96
N ASN A 102 27.59 6.03 6.16
CA ASN A 102 28.60 6.41 7.17
C ASN A 102 29.33 5.19 7.75
N GLU A 103 28.71 4.01 7.76
CA GLU A 103 29.36 2.73 8.08
C GLU A 103 30.23 2.20 6.93
N GLY A 104 30.33 2.92 5.81
CA GLY A 104 31.16 2.56 4.66
C GLY A 104 30.49 1.62 3.66
N VAL A 105 29.17 1.41 3.76
CA VAL A 105 28.42 0.63 2.76
C VAL A 105 28.32 1.44 1.47
N LYS A 106 28.86 0.89 0.38
CA LYS A 106 28.86 1.50 -0.97
C LYS A 106 27.92 0.79 -1.93
N ASP A 107 27.74 -0.50 -1.73
CA ASP A 107 26.97 -1.39 -2.60
C ASP A 107 25.69 -1.80 -1.88
N LEU A 108 24.55 -1.44 -2.46
CA LEU A 108 23.23 -1.73 -1.89
C LEU A 108 22.38 -2.47 -2.91
N SER A 109 21.78 -3.56 -2.48
CA SER A 109 20.76 -4.28 -3.25
C SER A 109 19.41 -4.15 -2.58
N ILE A 110 18.33 -4.22 -3.36
CA ILE A 110 16.96 -4.11 -2.88
C ILE A 110 16.26 -5.46 -3.00
N TYR A 111 15.57 -5.89 -1.95
CA TYR A 111 14.66 -7.03 -2.00
C TYR A 111 13.20 -6.56 -1.93
N GLY A 112 12.40 -7.05 -2.89
CA GLY A 112 10.97 -6.82 -2.99
C GLY A 112 10.64 -5.56 -3.80
N ILE A 113 9.82 -5.71 -4.83
CA ILE A 113 9.34 -4.59 -5.65
C ILE A 113 7.97 -4.14 -5.14
N ASN A 114 7.95 -2.98 -4.47
CA ASN A 114 6.76 -2.34 -3.95
C ASN A 114 6.98 -0.81 -3.80
N HIS A 115 5.98 -0.11 -3.27
CA HIS A 115 6.03 1.34 -3.05
C HIS A 115 7.13 1.79 -2.07
N ILE A 116 7.54 0.94 -1.12
CA ILE A 116 8.68 1.24 -0.23
C ILE A 116 10.00 1.15 -1.01
N ALA A 117 10.12 0.18 -1.93
CA ALA A 117 11.28 0.05 -2.81
C ALA A 117 11.43 1.28 -3.72
N GLU A 118 10.32 1.81 -4.24
CA GLU A 118 10.31 3.05 -5.05
C GLU A 118 10.81 4.26 -4.24
N VAL A 119 10.37 4.39 -2.99
CA VAL A 119 10.87 5.46 -2.09
C VAL A 119 12.37 5.28 -1.83
N LEU A 120 12.80 4.04 -1.55
CA LEU A 120 14.20 3.71 -1.35
C LEU A 120 15.05 4.04 -2.58
N PHE A 121 14.59 3.67 -3.77
CA PHE A 121 15.25 4.02 -5.03
C PHE A 121 15.50 5.52 -5.15
N ILE A 122 14.47 6.34 -4.90
CA ILE A 122 14.57 7.80 -4.95
C ILE A 122 15.59 8.32 -3.93
N VAL A 123 15.55 7.81 -2.69
CA VAL A 123 16.51 8.19 -1.64
C VAL A 123 17.95 7.82 -2.01
N LEU A 124 18.17 6.64 -2.60
CA LEU A 124 19.50 6.21 -3.02
C LEU A 124 20.05 7.13 -4.12
N LYS A 125 19.24 7.47 -5.12
CA LYS A 125 19.62 8.41 -6.19
C LYS A 125 19.90 9.82 -5.66
N GLU A 126 19.12 10.31 -4.68
CA GLU A 126 19.39 11.61 -4.02
C GLU A 126 20.68 11.64 -3.20
N LEU A 127 21.21 10.48 -2.82
CA LEU A 127 22.44 10.35 -2.03
C LEU A 127 23.64 9.86 -2.86
N ASP A 128 23.49 9.84 -4.19
CA ASP A 128 24.47 9.34 -5.17
C ASP A 128 24.93 7.91 -4.86
N LEU A 129 23.98 7.05 -4.45
CA LEU A 129 24.19 5.62 -4.22
C LEU A 129 23.58 4.81 -5.37
N GLU A 130 24.35 3.85 -5.85
CA GLU A 130 23.93 2.95 -6.92
C GLU A 130 23.37 1.64 -6.37
N ILE A 131 22.35 1.13 -7.05
CA ILE A 131 21.79 -0.19 -6.76
C ILE A 131 22.59 -1.23 -7.53
N VAL A 132 23.04 -2.28 -6.84
CA VAL A 132 23.77 -3.37 -7.50
C VAL A 132 22.79 -4.38 -8.07
N PHE A 133 21.84 -4.84 -7.25
CA PHE A 133 20.82 -5.80 -7.67
C PHE A 133 19.44 -5.43 -7.15
N VAL A 134 18.42 -5.72 -7.97
CA VAL A 134 17.01 -5.70 -7.57
C VAL A 134 16.54 -7.15 -7.55
N VAL A 135 16.07 -7.60 -6.38
CA VAL A 135 15.78 -9.00 -6.12
C VAL A 135 14.30 -9.18 -5.81
N ASP A 136 13.61 -10.00 -6.60
CA ASP A 136 12.21 -10.35 -6.36
C ASP A 136 11.90 -11.72 -6.99
N GLU A 137 11.45 -12.67 -6.16
CA GLU A 137 11.16 -14.04 -6.62
C GLU A 137 10.00 -14.13 -7.61
N LYS A 138 9.04 -13.20 -7.54
CA LYS A 138 7.80 -13.25 -8.32
C LYS A 138 7.92 -12.53 -9.65
N ARG A 139 8.94 -11.68 -9.79
CA ARG A 139 9.13 -10.76 -10.91
C ARG A 139 10.48 -10.97 -11.61
N LYS A 140 11.02 -12.18 -11.55
CA LYS A 140 12.29 -12.52 -12.21
C LYS A 140 12.23 -12.15 -13.69
N GLU A 141 13.34 -11.62 -14.20
CA GLU A 141 13.50 -11.20 -15.60
C GLU A 141 12.70 -9.96 -16.02
N GLU A 142 11.87 -9.38 -15.14
CA GLU A 142 11.30 -8.05 -15.36
C GLU A 142 12.40 -6.97 -15.29
N GLU A 143 12.09 -5.79 -15.82
CA GLU A 143 12.90 -4.59 -15.66
C GLU A 143 12.21 -3.62 -14.71
N TRP A 144 12.94 -3.11 -13.72
CA TRP A 144 12.44 -2.14 -12.74
C TRP A 144 13.41 -0.96 -12.62
N PHE A 145 12.94 0.24 -13.01
CA PHE A 145 13.75 1.46 -13.10
C PHE A 145 15.12 1.30 -13.81
N GLY A 146 15.17 0.49 -14.87
CA GLY A 146 16.40 0.25 -15.62
C GLY A 146 17.27 -0.90 -15.09
N TYR A 147 16.86 -1.56 -14.00
CA TYR A 147 17.56 -2.69 -13.42
C TYR A 147 16.85 -4.00 -13.76
N LYS A 148 17.61 -5.00 -14.21
CA LYS A 148 17.07 -6.36 -14.37
C LYS A 148 16.78 -6.96 -13.00
N VAL A 149 15.59 -7.51 -12.85
CA VAL A 149 15.16 -8.18 -11.62
C VAL A 149 15.67 -9.61 -11.62
N ILE A 150 16.37 -9.97 -10.54
CA ILE A 150 16.96 -11.30 -10.35
C ILE A 150 16.30 -12.05 -9.19
N GLY A 151 16.52 -13.36 -9.13
CA GLY A 151 16.13 -14.18 -7.98
C GLY A 151 17.20 -14.21 -6.88
N MET A 152 16.81 -14.68 -5.69
CA MET A 152 17.71 -14.88 -4.54
C MET A 152 18.86 -15.83 -4.88
N ASP A 153 18.62 -16.87 -5.68
CA ASP A 153 19.67 -17.83 -6.07
C ASP A 153 20.80 -17.16 -6.86
N GLU A 154 20.47 -16.18 -7.70
CA GLU A 154 21.44 -15.39 -8.47
C GLU A 154 22.12 -14.35 -7.58
N TYR A 155 21.36 -13.71 -6.69
CA TYR A 155 21.89 -12.76 -5.72
C TYR A 155 22.93 -13.41 -4.79
N ILE A 156 22.67 -14.61 -4.26
CA ILE A 156 23.59 -15.32 -3.37
C ILE A 156 24.92 -15.65 -4.08
N LYS A 157 24.88 -15.96 -5.37
CA LYS A 157 26.09 -16.25 -6.17
C LYS A 157 26.95 -15.00 -6.42
N SER A 158 26.37 -13.80 -6.33
CA SER A 158 27.06 -12.54 -6.63
C SER A 158 28.06 -12.08 -5.56
N ASN A 159 28.11 -12.74 -4.38
CA ASN A 159 28.95 -12.37 -3.24
C ASN A 159 28.74 -10.91 -2.74
N THR A 160 27.56 -10.34 -3.00
CA THR A 160 27.18 -8.99 -2.57
C THR A 160 26.87 -8.94 -1.08
N SER A 161 27.22 -7.83 -0.44
CA SER A 161 27.31 -7.74 1.02
C SER A 161 26.09 -7.18 1.74
N VAL A 162 25.18 -6.44 1.09
CA VAL A 162 24.04 -5.80 1.77
C VAL A 162 22.77 -5.86 0.93
N LEU A 163 21.75 -6.53 1.49
CA LEU A 163 20.40 -6.58 0.93
C LEU A 163 19.45 -5.77 1.83
N ILE A 164 18.86 -4.71 1.29
CA ILE A 164 17.82 -3.94 1.98
C ILE A 164 16.47 -4.56 1.67
N LEU A 165 15.74 -4.98 2.70
CA LEU A 165 14.37 -5.41 2.57
C LEU A 165 13.46 -4.17 2.49
N ALA A 166 12.78 -3.99 1.35
CA ALA A 166 11.86 -2.88 1.13
C ALA A 166 10.50 -3.11 1.82
N SER A 167 10.50 -3.21 3.15
CA SER A 167 9.26 -3.32 3.93
C SER A 167 9.37 -2.55 5.25
N PHE A 168 8.21 -2.10 5.74
CA PHE A 168 8.02 -1.60 7.10
C PHE A 168 7.12 -2.51 7.94
N ASP A 169 6.60 -3.59 7.36
CA ASP A 169 5.81 -4.56 8.11
C ASP A 169 6.75 -5.47 8.90
N LYS A 170 6.66 -5.38 10.23
CA LYS A 170 7.51 -6.15 11.13
C LYS A 170 7.41 -7.66 10.91
N LYS A 171 6.22 -8.18 10.60
CA LYS A 171 6.05 -9.62 10.39
C LYS A 171 6.72 -10.07 9.10
N GLU A 172 6.62 -9.27 8.03
CA GLU A 172 7.35 -9.55 6.79
C GLU A 172 8.85 -9.55 7.02
N ILE A 173 9.36 -8.57 7.77
CA ILE A 173 10.77 -8.45 8.13
C ILE A 173 11.23 -9.67 8.95
N ASP A 174 10.51 -10.01 10.01
CA ASP A 174 10.85 -11.13 10.90
C ASP A 174 10.85 -12.48 10.15
N ASN A 175 9.86 -12.71 9.28
CA ASN A 175 9.79 -13.92 8.47
C ASN A 175 10.97 -14.00 7.49
N PHE A 176 11.32 -12.89 6.83
CA PHE A 176 12.41 -12.86 5.87
C PHE A 176 13.77 -13.14 6.52
N TYR A 177 14.01 -12.62 7.73
CA TYR A 177 15.22 -12.93 8.49
C TYR A 177 15.35 -14.43 8.85
N GLN A 178 14.23 -15.13 9.10
CA GLN A 178 14.25 -16.56 9.40
C GLN A 178 14.61 -17.43 8.19
N GLU A 179 14.17 -17.01 6.99
CA GLU A 179 14.39 -17.72 5.74
C GLU A 179 15.83 -17.57 5.21
N GLN A 180 16.48 -16.43 5.48
CA GLN A 180 17.73 -16.01 4.84
C GLN A 180 18.91 -15.83 5.82
N LYS A 181 19.24 -16.86 6.60
CA LYS A 181 20.21 -16.80 7.72
C LYS A 181 21.66 -16.43 7.38
N ASN A 182 22.06 -16.46 6.11
CA ASN A 182 23.46 -16.29 5.68
C ASN A 182 23.73 -14.97 4.94
N ILE A 183 22.75 -14.05 4.89
CA ILE A 183 22.86 -12.79 4.16
C ILE A 183 22.78 -11.65 5.16
N LYS A 184 23.66 -10.64 5.04
CA LYS A 184 23.52 -9.40 5.82
C LYS A 184 22.34 -8.60 5.28
N ILE A 185 21.22 -8.74 5.97
CA ILE A 185 19.95 -8.06 5.65
C ILE A 185 19.80 -6.83 6.52
N VAL A 186 19.46 -5.71 5.88
CA VAL A 186 19.14 -4.47 6.57
C VAL A 186 17.66 -4.17 6.42
N ALA A 187 16.93 -4.18 7.53
CA ALA A 187 15.58 -3.66 7.57
C ALA A 187 15.59 -2.12 7.60
N LEU A 188 14.63 -1.52 6.91
CA LEU A 188 14.46 -0.05 6.88
C LEU A 188 13.88 0.49 8.20
N ARG A 189 13.30 -0.40 9.02
CA ARG A 189 12.76 -0.12 10.35
C ARG A 189 13.00 -1.32 11.29
N GLU A 190 13.26 -1.05 12.57
CA GLU A 190 13.34 -2.05 13.65
C GLU A 190 11.98 -2.57 14.15
#